data_AF-A0A370L125-F1
#
_entry.id   AF-A0A370L125-F1
#
_cell.length_a   1.000
_cell.length_b   1.000
_cell.length_c   1.000
_cell.angle_alpha   90.00
_cell.angle_beta   90.00
_cell.angle_gamma   90.00
#
_symmetry.space_group_name_H-M   'P 1'
#
loop_
_entity.id
_entity.type
_entity.pdbx_description
1 polymer ?
#
loop_
_entity_poly.entity_id
_entity_poly.type
_entity_poly.pdbx_seq_one_letter_code
_entity_poly.pdbx_strand_id
1 'polypeptide(L)' 'MEGRDRYTYVAGIVEGLAHARFVKDAKDTQGRACIYTWFYNDKATIQKIYEAFERYPGTLPGAIVGALAATKCGV' A
#
# COMPACT_ATOMS: atom_id res chain seq x y z
N MET A 1 3.01 2.30 19.24
CA MET A 1 2.02 2.74 18.23
C MET A 1 0.76 1.92 18.40
N GLU A 2 -0.38 2.56 18.70
CA GLU A 2 -1.67 1.87 18.80
C GLU A 2 -2.11 1.31 17.44
N GLY A 3 -3.04 0.35 17.43
CA GLY A 3 -3.52 -0.27 16.18
C GLY A 3 -4.10 0.73 15.17
N ARG A 4 -4.79 1.78 15.65
CA ARG A 4 -5.35 2.85 14.81
C ARG A 4 -4.28 3.75 14.20
N ASP A 5 -3.23 4.07 14.96
CA ASP A 5 -2.11 4.88 14.47
C ASP A 5 -1.34 4.14 13.36
N ARG A 6 -1.12 2.82 13.53
CA ARG A 6 -0.46 1.97 12.52
C ARG A 6 -1.27 1.93 11.24
N TYR A 7 -2.59 1.73 11.34
CA TYR A 7 -3.45 1.69 10.18
C TYR A 7 -3.43 3.01 9.42
N THR A 8 -3.53 4.14 10.14
CA THR A 8 -3.52 5.48 9.54
C THR A 8 -2.19 5.78 8.84
N TYR A 9 -1.08 5.37 9.44
CA TYR A 9 0.24 5.47 8.82
C TYR A 9 0.33 4.70 7.50
N VAL A 10 -0.12 3.43 7.47
CA VAL A 10 -0.15 2.62 6.25
C VAL A 10 -1.10 3.21 5.20
N ALA A 11 -2.27 3.69 5.62
CA ALA A 11 -3.22 4.34 4.71
C ALA A 11 -2.62 5.56 4.01
N GLY A 12 -1.82 6.38 4.71
CA GLY A 12 -1.10 7.50 4.10
C GLY A 12 -0.09 7.06 3.03
N ILE A 13 0.62 5.95 3.25
CA ILE A 13 1.52 5.36 2.25
C ILE A 13 0.72 4.91 1.02
N VAL A 14 -0.41 4.22 1.24
CA VAL A 14 -1.29 3.73 0.17
C VAL A 14 -1.84 4.89 -0.67
N GLU A 15 -2.25 5.98 -0.03
CA GLU A 15 -2.72 7.19 -0.73
C GLU A 15 -1.62 7.77 -1.63
N GLY A 16 -0.39 7.88 -1.12
CA GLY A 16 0.76 8.34 -1.91
C GLY A 16 1.06 7.44 -3.11
N LEU A 17 1.01 6.12 -2.94
CA LEU A 17 1.22 5.14 -4.02
C LEU A 17 0.11 5.20 -5.07
N ALA A 18 -1.15 5.30 -4.63
CA ALA A 18 -2.30 5.42 -5.52
C ALA A 18 -2.22 6.72 -6.35
N HIS A 19 -1.84 7.83 -5.72
CA HIS A 19 -1.63 9.10 -6.42
C HIS A 19 -0.46 9.02 -7.42
N ALA A 20 0.68 8.46 -7.01
CA ALA A 20 1.83 8.29 -7.91
C ALA A 20 1.46 7.44 -9.14
N ARG A 21 0.69 6.37 -8.94
CA ARG A 21 0.20 5.51 -10.03
C ARG A 21 -0.75 6.26 -10.96
N PHE A 22 -1.67 7.04 -10.42
CA PHE A 22 -2.57 7.90 -11.20
C PHE A 22 -1.81 8.87 -12.10
N VAL A 23 -0.76 9.52 -11.57
CA VAL A 23 0.08 10.42 -12.37
C VAL A 23 0.85 9.65 -13.46
N LYS A 24 1.44 8.50 -13.11
CA LYS A 24 2.17 7.64 -14.06
C LYS A 24 1.29 7.15 -15.21
N ASP A 25 0.04 6.80 -14.93
CA ASP A 25 -0.90 6.28 -15.92
C ASP A 25 -1.65 7.40 -16.69
N ALA A 26 -1.05 8.60 -16.81
CA ALA A 26 -1.65 9.75 -17.49
C ALA A 26 -3.06 10.11 -16.97
N LYS A 27 -3.25 10.01 -15.64
CA LYS A 27 -4.53 10.20 -14.94
C LYS A 27 -5.60 9.15 -15.26
N ASP A 28 -5.21 7.98 -15.78
CA ASP A 28 -6.09 6.83 -15.78
C ASP A 28 -6.34 6.33 -14.35
N THR A 29 -7.56 5.87 -14.11
CA THR A 29 -8.03 5.55 -12.76
C THR A 29 -7.94 4.07 -12.42
N GLN A 30 -7.65 3.19 -13.39
CA GLN A 30 -7.67 1.74 -13.17
C GLN A 30 -6.55 1.31 -12.23
N GLY A 31 -5.32 1.83 -12.43
CA GLY A 31 -4.17 1.52 -11.58
C GLY A 31 -4.37 1.92 -10.12
N ARG A 32 -4.82 3.16 -9.86
CA ARG A 32 -5.12 3.62 -8.48
C ARG A 32 -6.28 2.84 -7.86
N ALA A 33 -7.30 2.49 -8.65
CA ALA A 33 -8.46 1.74 -8.16
C ALA A 33 -8.06 0.34 -7.72
N CYS A 34 -7.10 -0.31 -8.42
CA CYS A 34 -6.54 -1.58 -7.98
C CYS A 34 -5.87 -1.45 -6.61
N ILE A 35 -5.03 -0.43 -6.41
CA ILE A 35 -4.29 -0.20 -5.15
C ILE A 35 -5.28 0.02 -3.99
N TYR A 36 -6.28 0.88 -4.18
CA TYR A 36 -7.31 1.10 -3.16
C TYR A 36 -8.13 -0.15 -2.87
N THR A 37 -8.55 -0.89 -3.90
CA THR A 37 -9.31 -2.12 -3.72
C THR A 37 -8.48 -3.17 -2.97
N TRP A 38 -7.20 -3.29 -3.30
CA TRP A 38 -6.27 -4.19 -2.61
C TRP A 38 -6.12 -3.83 -1.12
N PHE A 39 -6.04 -2.55 -0.77
CA PHE A 39 -5.83 -2.15 0.62
C PHE A 39 -7.12 -2.09 1.46
N TYR A 40 -8.16 -1.42 0.95
CA TYR A 40 -9.36 -1.13 1.74
C TYR A 40 -10.40 -2.26 1.72
N ASN A 41 -10.45 -3.07 0.66
CA ASN A 41 -11.49 -4.09 0.51
C ASN A 41 -11.01 -5.49 0.92
N ASP A 42 -9.72 -5.81 0.75
CA ASP A 42 -9.14 -7.06 1.24
C ASP A 42 -8.68 -6.91 2.69
N LYS A 43 -9.50 -7.41 3.62
CA LYS A 43 -9.24 -7.36 5.07
C LYS A 43 -7.94 -8.07 5.47
N ALA A 44 -7.42 -8.99 4.66
CA ALA A 44 -6.16 -9.68 4.94
C ALA A 44 -4.92 -8.84 4.58
N THR A 45 -5.07 -7.78 3.79
CA THR A 45 -3.94 -6.97 3.31
C THR A 45 -3.19 -6.29 4.46
N ILE A 46 -3.91 -5.71 5.42
CA ILE A 46 -3.25 -4.99 6.52
C ILE A 46 -2.37 -5.92 7.37
N GLN A 47 -2.84 -7.15 7.62
CA GLN A 47 -2.09 -8.14 8.37
C GLN A 47 -0.81 -8.56 7.62
N LYS A 48 -0.90 -8.80 6.31
CA LYS A 48 0.26 -9.11 5.46
C LYS A 48 1.30 -7.98 5.45
N ILE A 49 0.85 -6.72 5.47
CA ILE A 49 1.75 -5.56 5.53
C ILE A 49 2.51 -5.55 6.86
N TYR A 50 1.82 -5.78 7.99
CA TYR A 50 2.47 -5.84 9.30
C TYR A 50 3.46 -7.00 9.42
N GLU A 51 3.10 -8.18 8.93
CA GLU A 51 4.02 -9.33 8.85
C GLU A 51 5.24 -9.02 7.98
N ALA A 52 5.07 -8.26 6.89
CA ALA A 52 6.18 -7.84 6.06
C ALA A 52 7.09 -6.81 6.76
N PHE A 53 6.52 -5.90 7.57
CA PHE A 53 7.32 -4.98 8.38
C PHE A 53 8.19 -5.74 9.39
N GLU A 54 7.65 -6.76 10.04
CA GLU A 54 8.41 -7.62 10.95
C GLU A 54 9.49 -8.43 10.24
N ARG A 55 9.20 -8.91 9.02
CA ARG A 55 10.17 -9.66 8.20
C ARG A 55 11.32 -8.80 7.68
N TYR A 56 11.09 -7.49 7.47
CA TYR A 56 12.06 -6.58 6.85
C TYR A 56 12.29 -5.30 7.68
N PRO A 57 12.80 -5.39 8.92
CA PRO A 57 12.83 -4.29 9.88
C PRO A 57 13.72 -3.09 9.49
N GLY A 58 14.68 -3.28 8.57
CA GLY A 58 15.55 -2.23 8.05
C GLY A 58 15.06 -1.55 6.76
N THR A 59 13.92 -2.00 6.20
CA THR A 59 13.39 -1.47 4.95
C THR A 59 12.35 -0.41 5.24
N LEU A 60 12.37 0.68 4.46
CA LEU A 60 11.39 1.76 4.60
C LEU A 60 9.97 1.20 4.41
N PRO A 61 9.01 1.51 5.30
CA PRO A 61 7.64 1.01 5.19
C PRO A 61 6.99 1.29 3.83
N GLY A 62 7.25 2.47 3.26
CA GLY A 62 6.77 2.84 1.92
C GLY A 62 7.29 1.91 0.82
N ALA A 63 8.53 1.45 0.91
CA ALA A 63 9.11 0.52 -0.06
C ALA A 63 8.50 -0.88 0.07
N ILE A 64 8.25 -1.34 1.30
CA ILE A 64 7.58 -2.63 1.55
C ILE A 64 6.17 -2.62 0.97
N VAL A 65 5.36 -1.61 1.31
CA VAL A 65 3.98 -1.49 0.80
C VAL A 65 3.98 -1.33 -0.73
N GLY A 66 4.92 -0.54 -1.27
CA GLY A 66 5.09 -0.37 -2.71
C GLY A 66 5.38 -1.70 -3.44
N ALA A 67 6.28 -2.52 -2.91
CA ALA A 67 6.60 -3.83 -3.50
C ALA A 67 5.41 -4.80 -3.46
N LEU A 68 4.66 -4.82 -2.36
CA LEU A 68 3.43 -5.62 -2.24
C LEU A 68 2.36 -5.15 -3.22
N ALA A 69 2.14 -3.83 -3.34
CA ALA A 69 1.23 -3.25 -4.30
C ALA A 69 1.65 -3.59 -5.75
N ALA A 70 2.96 -3.52 -6.05
CA ALA A 70 3.51 -3.88 -7.36
C ALA A 70 3.22 -5.33 -7.72
N THR A 71 3.36 -6.25 -6.76
CA THR A 71 3.05 -7.67 -6.95
C THR A 71 1.56 -7.90 -7.25
N LYS A 72 0.66 -7.10 -6.65
CA LYS A 72 -0.79 -7.27 -6.79
C LYS A 72 -1.38 -6.54 -8.01
N CYS A 73 -0.90 -5.34 -8.29
CA CYS A 73 -1.49 -4.39 -9.23
C CYS A 73 -0.57 -4.01 -10.40
N GLY A 74 0.65 -4.53 -10.45
CA GLY A 74 1.61 -4.26 -11.53
C GLY A 74 2.14 -2.83 -11.55
N VAL A 75 2.33 -2.24 -10.35
CA VAL A 75 2.75 -0.83 -10.12
C VAL A 75 3.99 -0.46 -10.92
#